data_AF-A0A891ZVX7-F1
#
_entry.id   AF-A0A891ZVX7-F1
#
_cell.length_a   1.000
_cell.length_b   1.000
_cell.length_c   1.000
_cell.angle_alpha   90.00
_cell.angle_beta   90.00
_cell.angle_gamma   90.00
#
_symmetry.space_group_name_H-M   'P 1'
#
loop_
_entity.id
_entity.type
_entity.pdbx_description
1 polymer ?
#
loop_
_entity_poly.entity_id
_entity_poly.type
_entity_poly.pdbx_seq_one_letter_code
_entity_poly.pdbx_strand_id
1 'polypeptide(L)'
;MARGALYFPPRLDEFGNDVGEVVAMTNTTENGVAWNDGCSGFTGNVGTTLSGLSSGASYMFENYAGVDCSRGGRIYCFGIDRSTSVAPPTLAPGLRRSFQRFWTPGGGIQAADAACQSDAESAGLSGNFRALLATDGASPLSRFDLTRGAWARVDNAIVLPTAAEWATAEYFDTAPNVDATGSFHFGNYVHWIGSASPAAAGTSASTCNNWMDSTLTATAGLAGTTRVAFFSRSENRACGLTFTLITCLEE
;
A
#
# COMPACT_ATOMS: atom_id res chain seq x y z
N MET A 1 16.54 -5.36 -16.37
CA MET A 1 15.10 -5.19 -16.64
C MET A 1 14.67 -3.87 -16.02
N ALA A 2 13.94 -3.03 -16.75
CA ALA A 2 13.40 -1.80 -16.20
C ALA A 2 12.42 -2.15 -15.07
N ARG A 3 12.53 -1.50 -13.92
CA ARG A 3 11.52 -1.57 -12.84
C ARG A 3 10.20 -1.03 -13.41
N GLY A 4 9.34 -1.91 -13.89
CA GLY A 4 8.02 -1.53 -14.42
C GLY A 4 7.13 -1.03 -13.29
N ALA A 5 6.34 0.02 -13.57
CA ALA A 5 5.33 0.52 -12.64
C ALA A 5 4.05 -0.32 -12.76
N LEU A 6 3.64 -0.95 -11.66
CA LEU A 6 2.31 -1.57 -11.55
C LEU A 6 1.35 -0.48 -11.03
N TYR A 7 0.58 0.14 -11.92
CA TYR A 7 -0.37 1.19 -11.55
C TYR A 7 -1.56 0.63 -10.77
N PHE A 8 -2.06 -0.53 -11.17
CA PHE A 8 -3.17 -1.23 -10.53
C PHE A 8 -2.80 -2.71 -10.39
N PRO A 9 -3.13 -3.35 -9.26
CA PRO A 9 -2.81 -4.75 -9.06
C PRO A 9 -3.74 -5.64 -9.91
N PRO A 10 -3.29 -6.83 -10.35
CA PRO A 10 -4.05 -7.66 -11.29
C PRO A 10 -5.14 -8.48 -10.55
N ARG A 11 -6.12 -7.80 -9.97
CA ARG A 11 -7.26 -8.43 -9.26
C ARG A 11 -8.39 -8.86 -10.19
N LEU A 12 -8.37 -8.42 -11.44
CA LEU A 12 -9.41 -8.77 -12.41
C LEU A 12 -9.06 -10.09 -13.11
N ASP A 13 -10.07 -10.94 -13.32
CA ASP A 13 -9.98 -12.10 -14.20
C ASP A 13 -10.10 -11.71 -15.68
N GLU A 14 -10.04 -12.69 -16.58
CA GLU A 14 -10.14 -12.50 -18.02
C GLU A 14 -11.50 -11.97 -18.51
N PHE A 15 -12.53 -11.99 -17.65
CA PHE A 15 -13.86 -11.45 -17.91
C PHE A 15 -14.05 -10.06 -17.28
N GLY A 16 -13.04 -9.54 -16.58
CA GLY A 16 -13.09 -8.26 -15.90
C GLY A 16 -13.77 -8.32 -14.52
N ASN A 17 -13.99 -9.51 -13.95
CA ASN A 17 -14.51 -9.63 -12.59
C ASN A 17 -13.38 -9.48 -11.56
N ASP A 18 -13.63 -8.70 -10.52
CA ASP A 18 -12.73 -8.62 -9.37
C ASP A 18 -12.82 -9.90 -8.53
N VAL A 19 -11.71 -10.64 -8.46
CA VAL A 19 -11.64 -11.90 -7.70
C VAL A 19 -11.09 -11.71 -6.28
N GLY A 20 -10.91 -10.47 -5.84
CA GLY A 20 -10.33 -10.13 -4.54
C GLY A 20 -8.87 -10.57 -4.41
N GLU A 21 -8.44 -10.82 -3.18
CA GLU A 21 -7.10 -11.33 -2.87
C GLU A 21 -7.00 -12.84 -3.10
N VAL A 22 -6.13 -13.23 -4.03
CA VAL A 22 -5.79 -14.62 -4.35
C VAL A 22 -4.27 -14.77 -4.45
N VAL A 23 -3.79 -15.97 -4.17
CA VAL A 23 -2.37 -16.32 -4.31
C VAL A 23 -2.02 -16.38 -5.79
N ALA A 24 -1.02 -15.61 -6.21
CA ALA A 24 -0.46 -15.63 -7.55
C ALA A 24 0.82 -16.47 -7.56
N MET A 25 0.84 -17.53 -8.36
CA MET A 25 2.02 -18.38 -8.53
C MET A 25 2.97 -17.72 -9.51
N THR A 26 4.12 -17.24 -9.02
CA THR A 26 5.06 -16.44 -9.82
C THR A 26 6.43 -17.11 -9.92
N ASN A 27 6.92 -17.70 -8.83
CA ASN A 27 8.32 -18.14 -8.67
C ASN A 27 9.36 -17.05 -8.99
N THR A 28 8.99 -15.78 -8.84
CA THR A 28 9.80 -14.66 -9.29
C THR A 28 10.26 -13.82 -8.09
N THR A 29 11.54 -13.47 -8.08
CA THR A 29 12.13 -12.51 -7.13
C THR A 29 11.75 -11.07 -7.49
N GLU A 30 12.08 -10.10 -6.63
CA GLU A 30 11.87 -8.66 -6.88
C GLU A 30 12.39 -8.12 -8.22
N ASN A 31 13.38 -8.80 -8.79
CA ASN A 31 14.08 -8.32 -9.98
C ASN A 31 13.61 -9.02 -11.27
N GLY A 32 12.49 -9.74 -11.22
CA GLY A 32 11.98 -10.47 -12.38
C GLY A 32 12.76 -11.75 -12.68
N VAL A 33 13.56 -12.24 -11.72
CA VAL A 33 14.41 -13.45 -11.88
C VAL A 33 13.76 -14.61 -11.16
N ALA A 34 13.78 -15.81 -11.75
CA ALA A 34 13.32 -17.02 -11.10
C ALA A 34 14.07 -17.26 -9.77
N TRP A 35 13.33 -17.56 -8.69
CA TRP A 35 13.93 -17.79 -7.37
C TRP A 35 14.69 -19.12 -7.30
N ASN A 36 14.04 -20.18 -7.77
CA ASN A 36 14.59 -21.52 -7.88
C ASN A 36 13.94 -22.23 -9.07
N ASP A 37 14.07 -23.56 -9.14
CA ASP A 37 13.42 -24.38 -10.18
C ASP A 37 11.88 -24.40 -10.06
N GLY A 38 11.27 -23.79 -9.04
CA GLY A 38 9.83 -23.52 -8.96
C GLY A 38 8.97 -24.75 -9.08
N CYS A 39 9.01 -25.67 -8.12
CA CYS A 39 8.26 -26.92 -8.19
C CYS A 39 8.62 -27.76 -9.42
N SER A 40 9.91 -27.87 -9.74
CA SER A 40 10.41 -28.60 -10.92
C SER A 40 9.83 -28.07 -12.24
N GLY A 41 9.92 -26.76 -12.45
CA GLY A 41 9.33 -26.04 -13.58
C GLY A 41 7.80 -26.09 -13.56
N PHE A 42 7.19 -26.02 -12.37
CA PHE A 42 5.75 -26.19 -12.14
C PHE A 42 5.20 -27.55 -12.63
N THR A 43 6.04 -28.60 -12.67
CA THR A 43 5.62 -29.97 -13.02
C THR A 43 5.50 -30.90 -11.81
N GLY A 44 6.09 -30.52 -10.68
CA GLY A 44 6.06 -31.29 -9.43
C GLY A 44 5.11 -30.68 -8.37
N ASN A 45 4.76 -31.49 -7.38
CA ASN A 45 3.94 -31.09 -6.22
C ASN A 45 4.70 -31.14 -4.89
N VAL A 46 6.03 -31.27 -4.95
CA VAL A 46 6.94 -31.32 -3.79
C VAL A 46 7.87 -30.10 -3.82
N GLY A 47 8.11 -29.53 -2.64
CA GLY A 47 8.98 -28.37 -2.47
C GLY A 47 8.21 -27.07 -2.23
N THR A 48 8.90 -25.95 -2.44
CA THR A 48 8.38 -24.60 -2.20
C THR A 48 8.70 -23.71 -3.39
N THR A 49 7.78 -22.83 -3.74
CA THR A 49 7.92 -21.78 -4.76
C THR A 49 7.54 -20.41 -4.18
N LEU A 50 7.96 -19.33 -4.82
CA LEU A 50 7.46 -18.00 -4.45
C LEU A 50 6.07 -17.75 -5.03
N SER A 51 5.30 -17.03 -4.25
CA SER A 51 4.00 -16.51 -4.65
C SER A 51 3.87 -15.06 -4.25
N GLY A 52 3.05 -14.33 -4.99
CA GLY A 52 2.54 -13.03 -4.56
C GLY A 52 1.03 -13.05 -4.32
N LEU A 53 0.46 -11.86 -4.24
CA LEU A 53 -0.97 -11.63 -4.03
C LEU A 53 -1.53 -10.83 -5.19
N SER A 54 -2.71 -11.19 -5.68
CA SER A 54 -3.45 -10.39 -6.68
C SER A 54 -3.76 -8.99 -6.20
N SER A 55 -3.87 -8.76 -4.88
CA SER A 55 -4.07 -7.46 -4.22
C SER A 55 -2.76 -6.69 -4.01
N GLY A 56 -1.62 -7.31 -4.30
CA GLY A 56 -0.31 -6.71 -4.15
C GLY A 56 -0.04 -5.67 -5.23
N ALA A 57 0.33 -4.47 -4.81
CA ALA A 57 0.98 -3.50 -5.68
C ALA A 57 2.50 -3.74 -5.68
N SER A 58 3.16 -3.41 -6.80
CA SER A 58 4.60 -3.58 -7.00
C SER A 58 5.07 -5.00 -6.61
N TYR A 59 6.04 -5.10 -5.70
CA TYR A 59 6.69 -6.34 -5.28
C TYR A 59 5.74 -7.39 -4.70
N MET A 60 4.67 -6.98 -4.02
CA MET A 60 3.79 -7.90 -3.31
C MET A 60 2.98 -8.79 -4.28
N PHE A 61 2.83 -8.38 -5.55
CA PHE A 61 2.28 -9.23 -6.60
C PHE A 61 3.21 -10.38 -6.98
N GLU A 62 4.52 -10.19 -6.86
CA GLU A 62 5.50 -11.16 -7.33
C GLU A 62 6.08 -12.02 -6.22
N ASN A 63 6.29 -11.46 -5.03
CA ASN A 63 7.05 -12.12 -3.97
C ASN A 63 6.56 -11.70 -2.58
N TYR A 64 5.38 -12.20 -2.22
CA TYR A 64 4.82 -12.03 -0.89
C TYR A 64 5.32 -13.11 0.08
N ALA A 65 5.25 -14.38 -0.33
CA ALA A 65 5.55 -15.52 0.52
C ALA A 65 5.96 -16.77 -0.27
N GLY A 66 6.73 -17.65 0.38
CA GLY A 66 6.92 -19.02 -0.08
C GLY A 66 5.66 -19.85 0.16
N VAL A 67 5.28 -20.66 -0.82
CA VAL A 67 4.14 -21.60 -0.74
C VAL A 67 4.54 -22.99 -1.19
N ASP A 68 3.91 -23.99 -0.59
CA ASP A 68 4.13 -25.39 -0.96
C ASP A 68 3.66 -25.65 -2.39
N CYS A 69 4.40 -26.47 -3.13
CA CYS A 69 4.08 -26.86 -4.49
C CYS A 69 2.77 -27.66 -4.62
N SER A 70 2.25 -28.20 -3.51
CA SER A 70 0.95 -28.86 -3.45
C SER A 70 -0.22 -27.89 -3.29
N ARG A 71 0.04 -26.60 -3.04
CA ARG A 71 -0.98 -25.56 -2.87
C ARG A 71 -1.42 -25.04 -4.23
N GLY A 72 -2.73 -25.02 -4.46
CA GLY A 72 -3.31 -24.34 -5.62
C GLY A 72 -3.16 -22.82 -5.52
N GLY A 73 -2.88 -22.18 -6.66
CA GLY A 73 -2.84 -20.72 -6.82
C GLY A 73 -3.21 -20.32 -8.24
N ARG A 74 -3.41 -19.02 -8.48
CA ARG A 74 -3.72 -18.49 -9.81
C ARG A 74 -2.45 -18.28 -10.62
N ILE A 75 -2.58 -18.44 -11.94
CA ILE A 75 -1.60 -18.00 -12.93
C ILE A 75 -2.17 -16.82 -13.70
N TYR A 76 -1.28 -15.96 -14.20
CA TYR A 76 -1.63 -14.80 -15.01
C TYR A 76 -1.02 -14.95 -16.41
N CYS A 77 -1.83 -14.72 -17.43
CA CYS A 77 -1.43 -14.81 -18.82
C CYS A 77 -1.18 -13.39 -19.37
N PHE A 78 0.06 -13.10 -19.75
CA PHE A 78 0.44 -11.79 -20.31
C PHE A 78 0.75 -11.89 -21.81
N GLY A 79 0.34 -10.88 -22.57
CA GLY A 79 0.78 -10.72 -23.96
C GLY A 79 2.27 -10.39 -24.01
N ILE A 80 3.02 -11.04 -24.90
CA ILE A 80 4.49 -10.93 -24.99
C ILE A 80 4.96 -10.07 -26.18
N ASP A 81 4.03 -9.59 -26.99
CA ASP A 81 4.24 -8.95 -28.28
C ASP A 81 4.07 -7.42 -28.23
N ARG A 82 3.52 -6.87 -27.14
CA ARG A 82 3.43 -5.43 -26.93
C ARG A 82 4.72 -4.87 -26.33
N SER A 83 5.41 -4.03 -27.10
CA SER A 83 6.61 -3.31 -26.65
C SER A 83 6.31 -1.90 -26.10
N THR A 84 5.09 -1.40 -26.26
CA THR A 84 4.69 -0.08 -25.75
C THR A 84 4.38 -0.16 -24.25
N SER A 85 5.07 0.66 -23.45
CA SER A 85 4.75 0.82 -22.03
C SER A 85 3.38 1.44 -21.85
N VAL A 86 2.61 0.94 -20.87
CA VAL A 86 1.36 1.57 -20.44
C VAL A 86 1.68 2.96 -19.89
N ALA A 87 1.04 3.99 -20.45
CA ALA A 87 1.18 5.35 -19.94
C ALA A 87 0.57 5.46 -18.54
N PRO A 88 1.12 6.33 -17.66
CA PRO A 88 0.46 6.64 -16.40
C PRO A 88 -0.99 7.10 -16.63
N PRO A 89 -1.90 6.84 -15.67
CA PRO A 89 -3.24 7.42 -15.72
C PRO A 89 -3.18 8.95 -15.89
N THR A 90 -4.16 9.49 -16.61
CA THR A 90 -4.28 10.95 -16.71
C THR A 90 -4.86 11.50 -15.42
N LEU A 91 -4.32 12.63 -14.95
CA LEU A 91 -4.86 13.30 -13.77
C LEU A 91 -6.23 13.91 -14.11
N ALA A 92 -7.30 13.38 -13.54
CA ALA A 92 -8.60 14.01 -13.61
C ALA A 92 -8.59 15.34 -12.82
N PRO A 93 -9.27 16.40 -13.30
CA PRO A 93 -9.42 17.64 -12.55
C PRO A 93 -10.05 17.40 -11.16
N GLY A 94 -9.55 18.12 -10.15
CA GLY A 94 -10.09 18.04 -8.79
C GLY A 94 -9.59 16.87 -7.94
N LEU A 95 -8.67 16.03 -8.46
CA LEU A 95 -7.98 15.03 -7.66
C LEU A 95 -7.01 15.67 -6.67
N ARG A 96 -6.98 15.08 -5.48
CA ARG A 96 -6.04 15.38 -4.39
C ARG A 96 -4.86 14.43 -4.42
N ARG A 97 -3.75 14.78 -3.80
CA ARG A 97 -2.52 13.97 -3.78
C ARG A 97 -2.40 13.05 -2.57
N SER A 98 -1.86 11.86 -2.81
CA SER A 98 -1.43 10.90 -1.81
C SER A 98 0.00 10.44 -2.08
N PHE A 99 0.77 10.28 -1.02
CA PHE A 99 2.08 9.64 -1.06
C PHE A 99 2.42 9.05 0.30
N GLN A 100 3.55 8.36 0.40
CA GLN A 100 4.07 7.79 1.64
C GLN A 100 5.46 8.33 1.96
N ARG A 101 5.83 8.21 3.23
CA ARG A 101 7.18 8.51 3.70
C ARG A 101 7.54 7.65 4.88
N PHE A 102 8.83 7.42 5.10
CA PHE A 102 9.29 6.86 6.36
C PHE A 102 9.11 7.87 7.49
N TRP A 103 8.64 7.38 8.64
CA TRP A 103 8.44 8.18 9.82
C TRP A 103 8.48 7.33 11.09
N THR A 104 9.16 7.87 12.10
CA THR A 104 9.23 7.28 13.44
C THR A 104 8.35 8.10 14.39
N PRO A 105 7.40 7.47 15.10
CA PRO A 105 6.64 8.07 16.17
C PRO A 105 7.49 8.90 17.13
N GLY A 106 7.05 10.15 17.35
CA GLY A 106 7.66 11.12 18.24
C GLY A 106 7.17 12.53 17.92
N GLY A 107 6.86 13.32 18.94
CA GLY A 107 6.31 14.68 18.76
C GLY A 107 4.83 14.74 18.35
N GLY A 108 4.14 13.59 18.38
CA GLY A 108 2.70 13.52 18.22
C GLY A 108 2.21 13.69 16.79
N ILE A 109 0.90 13.86 16.65
CA ILE A 109 0.24 13.92 15.35
C ILE A 109 0.68 15.13 14.50
N GLN A 110 1.01 16.24 15.16
CA GLN A 110 1.50 17.45 14.49
C GLN A 110 2.88 17.23 13.86
N ALA A 111 3.74 16.42 14.50
CA ALA A 111 5.04 16.07 13.91
C ALA A 111 4.90 15.17 12.68
N ALA A 112 3.92 14.26 12.65
CA ALA A 112 3.59 13.47 11.47
C ALA A 112 3.06 14.35 10.33
N ASP A 113 2.19 15.32 10.64
CA ASP A 113 1.66 16.26 9.64
C ASP A 113 2.76 17.16 9.08
N ALA A 114 3.62 17.72 9.93
CA ALA A 114 4.75 18.53 9.50
C ALA A 114 5.72 17.73 8.60
N ALA A 115 5.92 16.44 8.91
CA ALA A 115 6.69 15.53 8.08
C ALA A 115 6.03 15.33 6.70
N CYS A 116 4.72 15.13 6.63
CA CYS A 116 4.01 15.06 5.35
C CYS A 116 4.12 16.37 4.56
N GLN A 117 3.88 17.51 5.20
CA GLN A 117 3.97 18.82 4.54
C GLN A 117 5.37 19.11 4.00
N SER A 118 6.43 18.79 4.76
CA SER A 118 7.82 19.00 4.33
C SER A 118 8.20 18.21 3.08
N ASP A 119 7.74 16.96 2.96
CA ASP A 119 8.03 16.12 1.79
C ASP A 119 7.24 16.61 0.57
N ALA A 120 6.00 17.06 0.76
CA ALA A 120 5.19 17.66 -0.29
C ALA A 120 5.84 18.92 -0.86
N GLU A 121 6.29 19.84 0.00
CA GLU A 121 6.98 21.07 -0.39
C GLU A 121 8.28 20.78 -1.15
N SER A 122 9.06 19.81 -0.66
CA SER A 122 10.32 19.39 -1.28
C SER A 122 10.10 18.77 -2.67
N ALA A 123 8.97 18.09 -2.87
CA ALA A 123 8.56 17.53 -4.17
C ALA A 123 7.82 18.54 -5.07
N GLY A 124 7.59 19.77 -4.61
CA GLY A 124 6.86 20.79 -5.37
C GLY A 124 5.35 20.52 -5.48
N LEU A 125 4.79 19.73 -4.57
CA LEU A 125 3.35 19.49 -4.50
C LEU A 125 2.66 20.67 -3.78
N SER A 126 1.62 21.22 -4.41
CA SER A 126 0.77 22.24 -3.80
C SER A 126 -0.29 21.60 -2.89
N GLY A 127 -0.76 22.36 -1.89
CA GLY A 127 -1.83 21.93 -1.00
C GLY A 127 -1.37 21.81 0.45
N ASN A 128 -2.27 21.38 1.33
CA ASN A 128 -1.97 21.10 2.72
C ASN A 128 -1.97 19.59 2.90
N PHE A 129 -0.92 19.03 3.48
CA PHE A 129 -0.79 17.57 3.65
C PHE A 129 -0.83 17.19 5.12
N ARG A 130 -1.57 16.13 5.42
CA ARG A 130 -1.67 15.55 6.76
C ARG A 130 -1.43 14.05 6.71
N ALA A 131 -0.89 13.52 7.80
CA ALA A 131 -0.69 12.08 7.94
C ALA A 131 -2.04 11.39 8.19
N LEU A 132 -2.32 10.30 7.47
CA LEU A 132 -3.47 9.41 7.69
C LEU A 132 -3.19 8.52 8.91
N LEU A 133 -3.31 9.12 10.10
CA LEU A 133 -3.08 8.47 11.38
C LEU A 133 -4.25 8.72 12.33
N ALA A 134 -4.64 7.69 13.05
CA ALA A 134 -5.60 7.78 14.14
C ALA A 134 -4.97 8.51 15.34
N THR A 135 -5.79 9.11 16.18
CA THR A 135 -5.40 9.51 17.53
C THR A 135 -6.33 8.85 18.53
N ASP A 136 -6.07 9.01 19.82
CA ASP A 136 -6.92 8.48 20.86
C ASP A 136 -8.32 9.10 20.74
N GLY A 137 -9.32 8.25 20.51
CA GLY A 137 -10.70 8.65 20.33
C GLY A 137 -11.06 9.25 18.96
N ALA A 138 -10.13 9.34 18.00
CA ALA A 138 -10.41 9.84 16.65
C ALA A 138 -9.86 8.91 15.56
N SER A 139 -10.62 8.78 14.47
CA SER A 139 -10.21 7.94 13.33
C SER A 139 -9.26 8.68 12.40
N PRO A 140 -8.43 7.97 11.62
CA PRO A 140 -7.59 8.59 10.58
C PRO A 140 -8.41 9.48 9.64
N LEU A 141 -9.56 8.99 9.16
CA LEU A 141 -10.41 9.72 8.20
C LEU A 141 -11.15 10.91 8.79
N SER A 142 -11.39 10.96 10.11
CA SER A 142 -12.06 12.11 10.73
C SER A 142 -11.30 13.44 10.58
N ARG A 143 -10.05 13.35 10.11
CA ARG A 143 -9.12 14.47 9.93
C ARG A 143 -9.19 15.08 8.53
N PHE A 144 -10.00 14.49 7.65
CA PHE A 144 -10.08 14.86 6.24
C PHE A 144 -11.52 15.17 5.79
N ASP A 145 -11.64 16.11 4.86
CA ASP A 145 -12.90 16.36 4.15
C ASP A 145 -13.15 15.29 3.09
N LEU A 146 -14.10 14.38 3.38
CA LEU A 146 -14.47 13.28 2.50
C LEU A 146 -15.47 13.68 1.39
N THR A 147 -15.92 14.94 1.36
CA THR A 147 -16.83 15.47 0.34
C THR A 147 -16.08 16.04 -0.88
N ARG A 148 -14.76 16.23 -0.75
CA ARG A 148 -13.87 16.68 -1.82
C ARG A 148 -13.45 15.53 -2.74
N GLY A 149 -12.69 15.88 -3.78
CA GLY A 149 -12.20 14.92 -4.77
C GLY A 149 -11.38 13.77 -4.18
N ALA A 150 -11.33 12.66 -4.92
CA ALA A 150 -10.54 11.49 -4.55
C ALA A 150 -9.05 11.80 -4.45
N TRP A 151 -8.33 10.93 -3.75
CA TRP A 151 -6.87 10.95 -3.71
C TRP A 151 -6.28 10.06 -4.80
N ALA A 152 -5.29 10.59 -5.50
CA ALA A 152 -4.43 9.88 -6.41
C ALA A 152 -2.99 9.97 -5.96
N ARG A 153 -2.23 8.92 -6.23
CA ARG A 153 -0.78 8.92 -6.10
C ARG A 153 -0.14 10.02 -6.96
N VAL A 154 1.13 10.30 -6.73
CA VAL A 154 1.88 11.27 -7.55
C VAL A 154 2.07 10.82 -9.00
N ASP A 155 1.93 9.51 -9.28
CA ASP A 155 1.88 8.94 -10.64
C ASP A 155 0.45 8.93 -11.25
N ASN A 156 -0.48 9.64 -10.61
CA ASN A 156 -1.89 9.81 -10.98
C ASN A 156 -2.77 8.54 -10.85
N ALA A 157 -2.25 7.42 -10.35
CA ALA A 157 -3.09 6.27 -10.05
C ALA A 157 -4.04 6.60 -8.90
N ILE A 158 -5.35 6.53 -9.15
CA ILE A 158 -6.41 6.83 -8.18
C ILE A 158 -6.44 5.73 -7.12
N VAL A 159 -6.37 6.10 -5.84
CA VAL A 159 -6.40 5.14 -4.73
C VAL A 159 -7.81 4.55 -4.57
N LEU A 160 -8.83 5.40 -4.59
CA LEU A 160 -10.24 5.03 -4.61
C LEU A 160 -11.03 6.05 -5.45
N PRO A 161 -12.13 5.65 -6.10
CA PRO A 161 -12.96 6.54 -6.93
C PRO A 161 -13.48 7.78 -6.20
N THR A 162 -13.73 7.67 -4.90
CA THR A 162 -14.14 8.80 -4.04
C THR A 162 -13.41 8.79 -2.69
N ALA A 163 -13.35 9.95 -2.04
CA ALA A 163 -12.77 10.06 -0.71
C ALA A 163 -13.60 9.33 0.36
N ALA A 164 -14.93 9.35 0.23
CA ALA A 164 -15.84 8.69 1.16
C ALA A 164 -15.67 7.16 1.19
N GLU A 165 -15.28 6.54 0.07
CA GLU A 165 -15.09 5.09 -0.02
C GLU A 165 -13.97 4.56 0.87
N TRP A 166 -13.02 5.39 1.31
CA TRP A 166 -12.00 4.97 2.27
C TRP A 166 -12.59 4.42 3.58
N ALA A 167 -13.82 4.80 3.92
CA ALA A 167 -14.50 4.33 5.11
C ALA A 167 -15.10 2.92 4.97
N THR A 168 -15.37 2.46 3.74
CA THR A 168 -16.19 1.26 3.48
C THR A 168 -15.59 0.28 2.48
N ALA A 169 -14.62 0.69 1.67
CA ALA A 169 -14.03 -0.15 0.64
C ALA A 169 -13.32 -1.36 1.25
N GLU A 170 -13.49 -2.52 0.62
CA GLU A 170 -12.72 -3.72 0.96
C GLU A 170 -11.31 -3.67 0.35
N TYR A 171 -11.21 -3.09 -0.84
CA TYR A 171 -9.97 -2.91 -1.58
C TYR A 171 -9.84 -1.49 -2.12
N PHE A 172 -8.62 -0.97 -2.12
CA PHE A 172 -8.23 0.16 -2.94
C PHE A 172 -8.10 -0.25 -4.41
N ASP A 173 -8.23 0.71 -5.32
CA ASP A 173 -7.89 0.52 -6.73
C ASP A 173 -6.37 0.42 -6.89
N THR A 174 -5.61 1.28 -6.21
CA THR A 174 -4.16 1.14 -6.01
C THR A 174 -3.76 1.33 -4.56
N ALA A 175 -2.71 0.66 -4.11
CA ALA A 175 -2.11 0.94 -2.81
C ALA A 175 -1.42 2.32 -2.86
N PRO A 176 -1.40 3.11 -1.77
CA PRO A 176 -0.75 4.43 -1.71
C PRO A 176 0.80 4.34 -1.65
N ASN A 177 1.40 3.29 -2.21
CA ASN A 177 2.78 2.83 -1.96
C ASN A 177 3.89 3.58 -2.72
N VAL A 178 3.72 4.87 -2.97
CA VAL A 178 4.71 5.73 -3.64
C VAL A 178 5.08 6.90 -2.75
N ASP A 179 6.34 7.32 -2.79
CA ASP A 179 6.78 8.54 -2.12
C ASP A 179 6.41 9.82 -2.88
N ALA A 180 6.69 10.98 -2.29
CA ALA A 180 6.36 12.28 -2.88
C ALA A 180 7.08 12.53 -4.23
N THR A 181 8.16 11.80 -4.53
CA THR A 181 8.93 11.89 -5.78
C THR A 181 8.46 10.89 -6.84
N GLY A 182 7.55 9.98 -6.48
CA GLY A 182 7.04 8.92 -7.36
C GLY A 182 7.85 7.63 -7.29
N SER A 183 8.78 7.50 -6.34
CA SER A 183 9.49 6.24 -6.14
C SER A 183 8.60 5.27 -5.37
N PHE A 184 8.51 4.04 -5.87
CA PHE A 184 7.75 2.99 -5.21
C PHE A 184 8.49 2.45 -3.99
N HIS A 185 7.75 2.22 -2.90
CA HIS A 185 8.22 1.43 -1.78
C HIS A 185 8.03 -0.06 -2.09
N PHE A 186 9.10 -0.70 -2.59
CA PHE A 186 9.12 -2.13 -2.92
C PHE A 186 9.34 -2.99 -1.67
N GLY A 187 8.39 -3.86 -1.33
CA GLY A 187 8.55 -4.81 -0.24
C GLY A 187 7.30 -4.95 0.63
N ASN A 188 7.41 -5.80 1.64
CA ASN A 188 6.43 -5.89 2.74
C ASN A 188 6.66 -4.75 3.74
N TYR A 189 6.68 -3.50 3.26
CA TYR A 189 6.82 -2.35 4.14
C TYR A 189 5.59 -2.21 5.02
N VAL A 190 5.87 -1.96 6.29
CA VAL A 190 4.85 -1.68 7.29
C VAL A 190 4.44 -0.21 7.19
N HIS A 191 3.17 0.07 7.46
CA HIS A 191 2.60 1.40 7.50
C HIS A 191 1.86 1.65 8.82
N TRP A 192 2.17 2.75 9.50
CA TRP A 192 1.44 3.18 10.69
C TRP A 192 0.06 3.72 10.33
N ILE A 193 -0.95 3.33 11.10
CA ILE A 193 -2.31 3.88 10.96
C ILE A 193 -2.99 4.07 12.32
N GLY A 194 -2.66 3.22 13.29
CA GLY A 194 -3.06 3.37 14.69
C GLY A 194 -4.51 3.04 15.01
N SER A 195 -5.22 2.38 14.10
CA SER A 195 -6.62 1.95 14.26
C SER A 195 -6.88 0.65 13.51
N ALA A 196 -8.04 0.02 13.76
CA ALA A 196 -8.41 -1.23 13.08
C ALA A 196 -8.87 -1.04 11.62
N SER A 197 -9.26 0.19 11.26
CA SER A 197 -9.66 0.60 9.92
C SER A 197 -9.50 2.12 9.79
N PRO A 198 -9.53 2.70 8.58
CA PRO A 198 -9.41 4.15 8.40
C PRO A 198 -10.56 4.94 9.05
N ALA A 199 -11.71 4.29 9.30
CA ALA A 199 -12.87 4.88 9.95
C ALA A 199 -12.94 4.61 11.47
N ALA A 200 -12.13 3.69 12.01
CA ALA A 200 -12.11 3.36 13.43
C ALA A 200 -11.22 4.32 14.22
N ALA A 201 -11.65 4.69 15.43
CA ALA A 201 -10.85 5.50 16.34
C ALA A 201 -9.60 4.75 16.84
N GLY A 202 -8.54 5.50 17.12
CA GLY A 202 -7.36 5.00 17.81
C GLY A 202 -7.55 4.92 19.33
N THR A 203 -6.61 4.24 19.98
CA THR A 203 -6.47 4.12 21.43
C THR A 203 -5.02 4.33 21.81
N SER A 204 -4.74 4.63 23.08
CA SER A 204 -3.36 4.83 23.54
C SER A 204 -2.45 3.62 23.25
N ALA A 205 -3.04 2.41 23.25
CA ALA A 205 -2.35 1.16 22.93
C ALA A 205 -2.12 0.94 21.41
N SER A 206 -2.93 1.57 20.55
CA SER A 206 -2.80 1.43 19.10
C SER A 206 -2.05 2.59 18.45
N THR A 207 -1.86 3.71 19.15
CA THR A 207 -1.31 4.96 18.60
C THR A 207 0.06 5.34 19.18
N CYS A 208 0.76 4.47 19.93
CA CYS A 208 1.97 4.87 20.67
C CYS A 208 1.68 6.03 21.65
N ASN A 209 0.55 5.99 22.35
CA ASN A 209 0.06 7.07 23.20
C ASN A 209 0.00 8.42 22.46
N ASN A 210 -0.83 8.50 21.41
CA ASN A 210 -0.94 9.65 20.50
C ASN A 210 0.35 10.01 19.76
N TRP A 211 1.15 9.01 19.43
CA TRP A 211 2.41 9.11 18.70
C TRP A 211 3.49 9.92 19.42
N MET A 212 3.42 9.91 20.75
CA MET A 212 4.36 10.61 21.62
C MET A 212 5.46 9.70 22.12
N ASP A 213 5.23 8.39 22.20
CA ASP A 213 6.13 7.45 22.88
C ASP A 213 6.66 6.36 21.93
N SER A 214 7.92 6.49 21.55
CA SER A 214 8.62 5.53 20.68
C SER A 214 8.97 4.21 21.38
N THR A 215 8.78 4.10 22.70
CA THR A 215 9.06 2.87 23.45
C THR A 215 7.89 1.89 23.48
N LEU A 216 6.70 2.33 23.06
CA LEU A 216 5.48 1.51 23.02
C LEU A 216 5.37 0.68 21.73
N THR A 217 4.21 0.08 21.53
CA THR A 217 3.79 -0.51 20.26
C THR A 217 2.55 0.20 19.73
N ALA A 218 2.37 0.19 18.41
CA ALA A 218 1.17 0.69 17.74
C ALA A 218 0.68 -0.28 16.67
N THR A 219 -0.57 -0.08 16.26
CA THR A 219 -1.18 -0.82 15.16
C THR A 219 -0.63 -0.30 13.83
N ALA A 220 -0.17 -1.25 13.03
CA ALA A 220 0.33 -1.03 11.70
C ALA A 220 -0.28 -2.03 10.71
N GLY A 221 -0.25 -1.67 9.43
CA GLY A 221 -0.62 -2.53 8.32
C GLY A 221 0.49 -2.63 7.28
N LEU A 222 0.13 -3.08 6.08
CA LEU A 222 1.05 -3.25 4.96
C LEU A 222 0.82 -2.17 3.91
N ALA A 223 1.89 -1.49 3.49
CA ALA A 223 1.82 -0.39 2.53
C ALA A 223 1.56 -0.85 1.09
N GLY A 224 1.97 -2.07 0.74
CA GLY A 224 1.96 -2.59 -0.62
C GLY A 224 0.72 -3.38 -1.04
N THR A 225 -0.33 -3.42 -0.22
CA THR A 225 -1.58 -4.15 -0.54
C THR A 225 -2.72 -3.18 -0.76
N THR A 226 -3.61 -3.52 -1.70
CA THR A 226 -4.89 -2.82 -1.83
C THR A 226 -5.93 -3.29 -0.82
N ARG A 227 -5.73 -4.43 -0.16
CA ARG A 227 -6.71 -4.93 0.81
C ARG A 227 -6.75 -4.04 2.05
N VAL A 228 -7.85 -3.31 2.24
CA VAL A 228 -7.97 -2.26 3.27
C VAL A 228 -7.76 -2.83 4.69
N ALA A 229 -8.23 -4.04 4.94
CA ALA A 229 -8.01 -4.73 6.20
C ALA A 229 -6.52 -4.95 6.52
N PHE A 230 -5.71 -5.33 5.53
CA PHE A 230 -4.26 -5.54 5.71
C PHE A 230 -3.49 -4.22 5.71
N PHE A 231 -3.94 -3.22 4.94
CA PHE A 231 -3.42 -1.85 5.03
C PHE A 231 -3.62 -1.23 6.41
N SER A 232 -4.73 -1.59 7.08
CA SER A 232 -5.12 -0.97 8.36
C SER A 232 -4.65 -1.76 9.58
N ARG A 233 -4.58 -3.09 9.50
CA ARG A 233 -4.26 -3.90 10.68
C ARG A 233 -3.71 -5.26 10.28
N SER A 234 -2.40 -5.34 10.09
CA SER A 234 -1.69 -6.61 9.98
C SER A 234 -1.15 -7.06 11.34
N GLU A 235 -0.60 -6.14 12.14
CA GLU A 235 0.10 -6.47 13.38
C GLU A 235 0.36 -5.24 14.27
N ASN A 236 0.86 -5.48 15.48
CA ASN A 236 1.43 -4.43 16.33
C ASN A 236 2.94 -4.38 16.15
N ARG A 237 3.50 -3.18 16.01
CA ARG A 237 4.95 -2.96 15.84
C ARG A 237 5.47 -2.00 16.90
N ALA A 238 6.75 -2.14 17.24
CA ALA A 238 7.44 -1.20 18.11
C ALA A 238 7.48 0.21 17.49
N CYS A 239 7.16 1.22 18.28
CA CYS A 239 7.05 2.60 17.82
C CYS A 239 8.40 3.22 17.44
N GLY A 240 9.51 2.69 17.96
CA GLY A 240 10.87 3.15 17.66
C GLY A 240 11.43 2.67 16.32
N LEU A 241 10.65 1.98 15.49
CA LEU A 241 11.12 1.54 14.17
C LEU A 241 11.26 2.74 13.21
N THR A 242 12.35 2.75 12.43
CA THR A 242 12.70 3.83 11.49
C THR A 242 12.35 3.52 10.03
N PHE A 243 11.90 2.30 9.76
CA PHE A 243 11.56 1.81 8.42
C PHE A 243 10.06 1.58 8.26
N THR A 244 9.24 2.24 9.08
CA THR A 244 7.78 2.22 8.96
C THR A 244 7.29 3.46 8.22
N LEU A 245 6.32 3.27 7.32
CA LEU A 245 5.76 4.32 6.50
C LEU A 245 4.56 4.99 7.19
N ILE A 246 4.27 6.23 6.82
CA ILE A 246 2.97 6.89 7.00
C ILE A 246 2.44 7.30 5.63
N THR A 247 1.12 7.28 5.46
CA THR A 247 0.44 7.80 4.27
C THR A 247 0.10 9.26 4.50
N CYS A 248 0.53 10.12 3.59
CA CYS A 248 0.24 11.54 3.56
C CYS A 248 -0.88 11.78 2.53
N LEU A 249 -1.93 12.49 2.94
CA LEU A 249 -3.05 12.87 2.08
C LEU A 249 -3.16 14.40 2.06
N GLU A 250 -3.41 14.94 0.88
CA GLU A 250 -3.78 16.34 0.71
C GLU A 250 -5.18 16.58 1.30
N GLU A 251 -5.33 17.63 2.10
CA GLU A 251 -6.61 18.03 2.70
C GLU A 251 -7.41 18.95 1.78
#